data_AF-G9ZLN4-F1
#
_entry.id   AF-G9ZLN4-F1
#
_cell.length_a   1.000
_cell.length_b   1.000
_cell.length_c   1.000
_cell.angle_alpha   90.00
_cell.angle_beta   90.00
_cell.angle_gamma   90.00
#
_symmetry.space_group_name_H-M   'P 1'
#
loop_
_entity.id
_entity.type
_entity.pdbx_description
1 polymer ?
#
loop_
_entity_poly.entity_id
_entity_poly.type
_entity_poly.pdbx_seq_one_letter_code
_entity_poly.pdbx_strand_id
1 'polypeptide(L)'
;MKKLVKIGMAAALLVLGLAGCGRPNLAVDHHHLNPDGLGVVIKGQSKHQSVNYQVDNGKKQTEKTYNGTFALTVPAKTTTQKVVFTAGGTKKSVTVGKAQSIITYPKLQQKYNQAITAMALSQSDRRKAVAMQKQAAALKQQQQQLVAKIAADKKKLAAGDTSAAADLKAQAAKGAQLKAQGKKLQAAGASVQAAMKRAKSKVSDQLLPANGKPGVHNLVTTKDVTIRTNLDHNQVVGVALMVPVSAMKNKQQAKKFITSFSVLADSAGANAKKIMKDFQKQAKSSKTSQTTNKTLRSNGISFQIGYSATTLYIYMTKK
;
A
#
# COMPACT_ATOMS: atom_id res chain seq x y z
N MET A 1 -78.61 -13.45 -13.30
CA MET A 1 -78.98 -13.04 -14.68
C MET A 1 -78.54 -11.60 -14.91
N LYS A 2 -77.74 -11.38 -15.97
CA LYS A 2 -77.55 -10.17 -16.82
C LYS A 2 -78.07 -8.83 -16.23
N LYS A 3 -77.29 -7.74 -16.19
CA LYS A 3 -76.84 -7.00 -17.39
C LYS A 3 -75.69 -6.02 -17.12
N LEU A 4 -74.97 -5.79 -18.21
CA LEU A 4 -73.79 -4.97 -18.46
C LEU A 4 -74.10 -3.47 -18.65
N VAL A 5 -73.05 -2.67 -18.38
CA VAL A 5 -72.63 -1.41 -19.06
C VAL A 5 -73.40 -0.12 -18.72
N LYS A 6 -72.64 0.88 -18.24
CA LYS A 6 -72.52 2.21 -18.87
C LYS A 6 -71.26 2.93 -18.36
N ILE A 7 -70.29 3.02 -19.27
CA ILE A 7 -69.14 3.92 -19.22
C ILE A 7 -69.69 5.35 -19.38
N GLY A 8 -69.36 6.24 -18.45
CA GLY A 8 -69.67 7.66 -18.52
C GLY A 8 -68.41 8.47 -18.20
N MET A 9 -67.93 9.22 -19.18
CA MET A 9 -66.87 10.22 -19.06
C MET A 9 -67.18 11.19 -17.91
N ALA A 10 -66.31 11.22 -16.91
CA ALA A 10 -66.10 12.39 -16.06
C ALA A 10 -64.61 12.76 -16.14
N ALA A 11 -64.25 13.40 -17.25
CA ALA A 11 -63.02 14.16 -17.36
C ALA A 11 -63.28 15.54 -16.77
N ALA A 12 -62.83 15.79 -15.54
CA ALA A 12 -62.42 17.10 -15.04
C ALA A 12 -61.87 16.96 -13.62
N LEU A 13 -60.78 17.68 -13.34
CA LEU A 13 -60.12 17.89 -12.04
C LEU A 13 -59.05 16.87 -11.63
N LEU A 14 -58.15 16.57 -12.58
CA LEU A 14 -56.79 16.11 -12.28
C LEU A 14 -55.78 17.24 -12.58
N VAL A 15 -55.95 18.39 -11.93
CA VAL A 15 -54.94 19.46 -11.91
C VAL A 15 -54.80 19.95 -10.48
N LEU A 16 -53.75 19.48 -9.82
CA LEU A 16 -52.87 20.17 -8.85
C LEU A 16 -52.16 19.13 -7.99
N GLY A 17 -51.27 18.39 -8.65
CA GLY A 17 -50.34 17.47 -8.02
C GLY A 17 -49.05 17.29 -8.81
N LEU A 18 -48.76 18.15 -9.81
CA LEU A 18 -47.38 18.39 -10.20
C LEU A 18 -46.76 19.28 -9.12
N ALA A 19 -46.49 18.69 -7.95
CA ALA A 19 -45.40 19.18 -7.13
C ALA A 19 -44.18 19.15 -8.05
N GLY A 20 -43.79 20.32 -8.57
CA GLY A 20 -42.62 20.45 -9.39
C GLY A 20 -41.49 19.69 -8.71
N CYS A 21 -40.84 18.79 -9.44
CA CYS A 21 -39.65 18.09 -9.00
C CYS A 21 -38.51 19.12 -8.86
N GLY A 22 -38.64 20.00 -7.86
CA GLY A 22 -37.65 20.99 -7.50
C GLY A 22 -36.49 20.29 -6.82
N ARG A 23 -35.27 20.61 -7.27
CA ARG A 23 -34.05 20.09 -6.66
C ARG A 23 -34.04 20.44 -5.15
N PRO A 24 -33.61 19.53 -4.27
CA PRO A 24 -33.65 19.77 -2.83
C PRO A 24 -32.76 20.95 -2.45
N ASN A 25 -33.05 21.61 -1.33
CA ASN A 25 -32.17 22.66 -0.80
C ASN A 25 -30.76 22.11 -0.52
N LEU A 26 -30.71 20.94 0.13
CA LEU A 26 -29.51 20.14 0.32
C LEU A 26 -29.90 18.69 0.67
N ALA A 27 -29.36 17.73 -0.08
CA ALA A 27 -29.49 16.31 0.18
C ALA A 27 -28.13 15.62 -0.01
N VAL A 28 -27.92 14.50 0.70
CA VAL A 28 -26.78 13.60 0.54
C VAL A 28 -27.33 12.22 0.24
N ASP A 29 -26.67 11.46 -0.64
CA ASP A 29 -27.18 10.17 -1.10
C ASP A 29 -27.12 9.11 0.02
N HIS A 30 -26.11 9.22 0.89
CA HIS A 30 -25.88 8.29 2.00
C HIS A 30 -25.39 9.04 3.24
N HIS A 31 -25.89 8.64 4.40
CA HIS A 31 -25.48 9.21 5.70
C HIS A 31 -24.30 8.48 6.34
N HIS A 32 -24.01 7.26 5.91
CA HIS A 32 -22.91 6.44 6.40
C HIS A 32 -22.18 5.81 5.23
N LEU A 33 -20.86 5.98 5.18
CA LEU A 33 -20.02 5.41 4.13
C LEU A 33 -18.74 4.85 4.74
N ASN A 34 -18.26 3.74 4.19
CA ASN A 34 -16.95 3.18 4.52
C ASN A 34 -15.96 3.55 3.42
N PRO A 35 -14.72 3.95 3.76
CA PRO A 35 -13.70 4.21 2.76
C PRO A 35 -13.40 2.98 1.89
N ASP A 36 -13.09 3.25 0.63
CA ASP A 36 -12.61 2.25 -0.32
C ASP A 36 -11.45 2.84 -1.14
N GLY A 37 -10.36 2.08 -1.27
CA GLY A 37 -9.11 2.62 -1.79
C GLY A 37 -8.50 3.71 -0.89
N LEU A 38 -8.32 4.93 -1.42
CA LEU A 38 -7.63 6.02 -0.70
C LEU A 38 -8.57 6.91 0.12
N GLY A 39 -9.89 6.77 -0.03
CA GLY A 39 -10.85 7.68 0.58
C GLY A 39 -12.28 7.26 0.31
N VAL A 40 -13.18 8.22 0.34
CA VAL A 40 -14.59 8.02 0.02
C VAL A 40 -15.10 9.18 -0.82
N VAL A 41 -15.99 8.89 -1.77
CA VAL A 41 -16.71 9.92 -2.54
C VAL A 41 -18.10 10.07 -1.94
N ILE A 42 -18.38 11.24 -1.39
CA ILE A 42 -19.68 11.63 -0.87
C ILE A 42 -20.41 12.36 -1.99
N LYS A 43 -21.61 11.90 -2.33
CA LYS A 43 -22.45 12.50 -3.37
C LYS A 43 -23.71 13.08 -2.76
N GLY A 44 -24.24 14.10 -3.42
CA GLY A 44 -25.50 14.72 -3.04
C GLY A 44 -26.00 15.72 -4.05
N GLN A 45 -27.08 16.39 -3.67
CA GLN A 45 -27.81 17.34 -4.52
C GLN A 45 -28.08 18.64 -3.77
N SER A 46 -28.07 19.76 -4.51
CA SER A 46 -28.48 21.05 -3.99
C SER A 46 -28.94 21.97 -5.12
N LYS A 47 -29.98 22.77 -4.86
CA LYS A 47 -30.43 23.83 -5.77
C LYS A 47 -29.49 25.05 -5.81
N HIS A 48 -28.55 25.16 -4.85
CA HIS A 48 -27.55 26.23 -4.80
C HIS A 48 -26.37 25.89 -5.73
N GLN A 49 -25.67 26.92 -6.22
CA GLN A 49 -24.49 26.74 -7.09
C GLN A 49 -23.26 26.17 -6.35
N SER A 50 -23.30 26.13 -5.03
CA SER A 50 -22.25 25.57 -4.19
C SER A 50 -22.79 25.09 -2.85
N VAL A 51 -22.09 24.14 -2.24
CA VAL A 51 -22.32 23.69 -0.87
C VAL A 51 -21.09 23.97 -0.03
N ASN A 52 -21.26 24.47 1.19
CA ASN A 52 -20.16 24.55 2.15
C ASN A 52 -20.04 23.22 2.87
N TYR A 53 -18.83 22.77 3.15
CA TYR A 53 -18.59 21.57 3.93
C TYR A 53 -17.49 21.77 4.97
N GLN A 54 -17.54 20.95 6.01
CA GLN A 54 -16.53 20.87 7.05
C GLN A 54 -16.29 19.39 7.37
N VAL A 55 -15.03 18.97 7.37
CA VAL A 55 -14.63 17.63 7.82
C VAL A 55 -14.12 17.75 9.24
N ASP A 56 -14.77 17.04 10.16
CA ASP A 56 -14.54 17.11 11.61
C ASP A 56 -14.58 18.57 12.09
N ASN A 57 -13.61 18.98 12.90
CA ASN A 57 -13.41 20.37 13.35
C ASN A 57 -12.46 21.15 12.42
N GLY A 58 -12.31 20.70 11.16
CA GLY A 58 -11.45 21.34 10.18
C GLY A 58 -11.97 22.69 9.70
N LYS A 59 -11.26 23.31 8.75
CA LYS A 59 -11.73 24.55 8.12
C LYS A 59 -12.94 24.28 7.23
N LYS A 60 -13.87 25.23 7.19
CA LYS A 60 -14.96 25.21 6.20
C LYS A 60 -14.38 25.40 4.80
N GLN A 61 -14.88 24.65 3.85
CA GLN A 61 -14.52 24.69 2.44
C GLN A 61 -15.79 24.70 1.59
N THR A 62 -15.66 24.95 0.30
CA THR A 62 -16.79 25.09 -0.63
C THR A 62 -16.60 24.12 -1.79
N GLU A 63 -17.65 23.35 -2.09
CA GLU A 63 -17.72 22.46 -3.24
C GLU A 63 -18.75 23.02 -4.23
N LYS A 64 -18.40 23.08 -5.51
CA LYS A 64 -19.33 23.56 -6.55
C LYS A 64 -20.38 22.50 -6.84
N THR A 65 -21.59 22.94 -7.17
CA THR A 65 -22.58 22.05 -7.76
C THR A 65 -22.53 22.16 -9.27
N TYR A 66 -22.65 21.03 -9.95
CA TYR A 66 -22.79 20.93 -11.40
C TYR A 66 -24.13 20.29 -11.69
N ASN A 67 -25.00 21.01 -12.39
CA ASN A 67 -26.39 20.60 -12.68
C ASN A 67 -27.19 20.20 -11.43
N GLY A 68 -26.89 20.84 -10.29
CA GLY A 68 -27.53 20.59 -9.00
C GLY A 68 -27.01 19.36 -8.25
N THR A 69 -25.88 18.79 -8.68
CA THR A 69 -25.19 17.68 -8.00
C THR A 69 -23.82 18.10 -7.52
N PHE A 70 -23.35 17.51 -6.42
CA PHE A 70 -21.97 17.67 -5.96
C PHE A 70 -21.36 16.30 -5.61
N ALA A 71 -20.03 16.23 -5.69
CA ALA A 71 -19.26 15.07 -5.27
C ALA A 71 -18.00 15.54 -4.54
N LEU A 72 -17.88 15.19 -3.26
CA LEU A 72 -16.73 15.50 -2.41
C LEU A 72 -15.90 14.24 -2.18
N THR A 73 -14.60 14.29 -2.46
CA THR A 73 -13.69 13.21 -2.06
C THR A 73 -13.07 13.51 -0.70
N VAL A 74 -13.29 12.62 0.27
CA VAL A 74 -12.71 12.73 1.62
C VAL A 74 -11.66 11.66 1.80
N PRO A 75 -10.39 12.01 2.06
CA PRO A 75 -9.35 11.05 2.43
C PRO A 75 -9.76 10.23 3.65
N ALA A 76 -9.53 8.92 3.58
CA ALA A 76 -9.74 8.03 4.71
C ALA A 76 -8.80 8.38 5.88
N LYS A 77 -9.26 8.18 7.11
CA LYS A 77 -8.43 8.26 8.32
C LYS A 77 -8.57 7.01 9.17
N THR A 78 -7.67 6.83 10.13
CA THR A 78 -7.74 5.78 11.15
C THR A 78 -8.82 6.03 12.21
N THR A 79 -9.44 7.20 12.17
CA THR A 79 -10.59 7.60 12.99
C THR A 79 -11.83 7.74 12.12
N THR A 80 -13.00 7.59 12.73
CA THR A 80 -14.27 7.97 12.10
C THR A 80 -14.26 9.48 11.86
N GLN A 81 -14.78 9.92 10.73
CA GLN A 81 -14.87 11.33 10.36
C GLN A 81 -16.32 11.74 10.19
N LYS A 82 -16.65 12.99 10.55
CA LYS A 82 -17.96 13.58 10.33
C LYS A 82 -17.84 14.71 9.31
N VAL A 83 -18.58 14.60 8.21
CA VAL A 83 -18.62 15.63 7.17
C VAL A 83 -19.96 16.34 7.26
N VAL A 84 -19.93 17.65 7.54
CA VAL A 84 -21.13 18.48 7.65
C VAL A 84 -21.22 19.39 6.44
N PHE A 85 -22.30 19.25 5.67
CA PHE A 85 -22.65 20.10 4.54
C PHE A 85 -23.66 21.16 4.96
N THR A 86 -23.54 22.37 4.42
CA THR A 86 -24.46 23.49 4.63
C THR A 86 -24.74 24.22 3.32
N ALA A 87 -26.01 24.43 2.99
CA ALA A 87 -26.45 25.26 1.87
C ALA A 87 -27.84 25.85 2.13
N GLY A 88 -28.03 27.14 1.86
CA GLY A 88 -29.31 27.85 2.07
C GLY A 88 -29.94 27.63 3.44
N GLY A 89 -29.15 27.67 4.51
CA GLY A 89 -29.61 27.43 5.89
C GLY A 89 -29.82 25.95 6.28
N THR A 90 -29.89 25.02 5.33
CA THR A 90 -30.01 23.58 5.63
C THR A 90 -28.65 22.95 5.92
N LYS A 91 -28.60 22.07 6.92
CA LYS A 91 -27.43 21.26 7.27
C LYS A 91 -27.71 19.77 7.03
N LYS A 92 -26.72 19.05 6.52
CA LYS A 92 -26.72 17.58 6.41
C LYS A 92 -25.37 17.04 6.84
N SER A 93 -25.34 15.84 7.42
CA SER A 93 -24.09 15.20 7.82
C SER A 93 -23.95 13.81 7.26
N VAL A 94 -22.71 13.44 6.95
CA VAL A 94 -22.30 12.10 6.54
C VAL A 94 -21.18 11.64 7.47
N THR A 95 -21.32 10.43 7.98
CA THR A 95 -20.29 9.76 8.78
C THR A 95 -19.46 8.86 7.87
N VAL A 96 -18.16 9.09 7.86
CA VAL A 96 -17.18 8.27 7.15
C VAL A 96 -16.51 7.35 8.17
N GLY A 97 -16.63 6.04 7.96
CA GLY A 97 -16.01 5.03 8.82
C GLY A 97 -14.48 5.12 8.83
N LYS A 98 -13.87 4.57 9.89
CA LYS A 98 -12.41 4.47 9.98
C LYS A 98 -11.83 3.45 8.99
N ALA A 99 -10.66 3.74 8.46
CA ALA A 99 -9.81 2.79 7.73
C ALA A 99 -8.79 2.14 8.67
N GLN A 100 -8.44 0.88 8.38
CA GLN A 100 -7.36 0.21 9.10
C GLN A 100 -5.99 0.57 8.51
N SER A 101 -4.99 0.69 9.37
CA SER A 101 -3.60 0.86 8.93
C SER A 101 -3.07 -0.44 8.30
N ILE A 102 -2.60 -0.34 7.06
CA ILE A 102 -1.88 -1.40 6.36
C ILE A 102 -0.56 -1.66 7.10
N ILE A 103 0.22 -0.60 7.30
CA ILE A 103 1.55 -0.59 7.88
C ILE A 103 1.93 0.86 8.24
N THR A 104 2.93 1.06 9.09
CA THR A 104 3.52 2.39 9.28
C THR A 104 4.35 2.80 8.07
N TYR A 105 4.35 4.09 7.73
CA TYR A 105 5.10 4.63 6.60
C TYR A 105 6.61 4.35 6.68
N PRO A 106 7.30 4.55 7.83
CA PRO A 106 8.73 4.23 7.91
C PRO A 106 9.03 2.76 7.60
N LYS A 107 8.17 1.83 8.04
CA LYS A 107 8.35 0.40 7.76
C LYS A 107 8.10 0.08 6.29
N LEU A 108 7.07 0.69 5.67
CA LEU A 108 6.82 0.54 4.24
C LEU A 108 8.00 1.08 3.41
N GLN A 109 8.42 2.30 3.71
CA GLN A 109 9.53 2.99 3.05
C GLN A 109 10.81 2.16 3.12
N GLN A 110 11.14 1.64 4.32
CA GLN A 110 12.35 0.85 4.53
C GLN A 110 12.31 -0.42 3.68
N LYS A 111 11.24 -1.22 3.80
CA LYS A 111 11.10 -2.50 3.08
C LYS A 111 11.10 -2.29 1.56
N TYR A 112 10.31 -1.34 1.09
CA TYR A 112 10.18 -1.04 -0.33
C TYR A 112 11.49 -0.54 -0.92
N ASN A 113 12.13 0.45 -0.28
CA ASN A 113 13.37 1.03 -0.80
C ASN A 113 14.53 0.03 -0.75
N GLN A 114 14.62 -0.80 0.28
CA GLN A 114 15.62 -1.87 0.36
C GLN A 114 15.42 -2.88 -0.77
N ALA A 115 14.19 -3.31 -1.02
CA ALA A 115 13.88 -4.26 -2.08
C ALA A 115 14.19 -3.68 -3.48
N ILE A 116 13.72 -2.47 -3.79
CA ILE A 116 14.01 -1.81 -5.08
C ILE A 116 15.52 -1.63 -5.27
N THR A 117 16.25 -1.19 -4.23
CA THR A 117 17.71 -1.04 -4.28
C THR A 117 18.41 -2.38 -4.52
N ALA A 118 18.01 -3.44 -3.81
CA ALA A 118 18.61 -4.76 -3.97
C ALA A 118 18.38 -5.35 -5.37
N MET A 119 17.22 -5.07 -5.98
CA MET A 119 16.92 -5.49 -7.35
C MET A 119 17.79 -4.77 -8.39
N ALA A 120 18.23 -3.54 -8.10
CA ALA A 120 19.11 -2.76 -8.96
C ALA A 120 20.60 -3.15 -8.88
N LEU A 121 20.99 -4.04 -7.97
CA LEU A 121 22.34 -4.60 -7.93
C LEU A 121 22.65 -5.37 -9.22
N SER A 122 23.91 -5.41 -9.62
CA SER A 122 24.37 -6.31 -10.68
C SER A 122 24.31 -7.78 -10.23
N GLN A 123 24.30 -8.73 -11.16
CA GLN A 123 24.39 -10.16 -10.78
C GLN A 123 25.66 -10.47 -9.99
N SER A 124 26.78 -9.84 -10.35
CA SER A 124 28.06 -9.98 -9.64
C SER A 124 27.95 -9.47 -8.20
N ASP A 125 27.41 -8.26 -8.01
CA ASP A 125 27.25 -7.68 -6.67
C ASP A 125 26.25 -8.46 -5.81
N ARG A 126 25.17 -8.98 -6.42
CA ARG A 126 24.24 -9.88 -5.73
C ARG A 126 24.93 -11.14 -5.24
N ARG A 127 25.75 -11.79 -6.07
CA ARG A 127 26.52 -12.98 -5.68
C ARG A 127 27.48 -12.66 -4.54
N LYS A 128 28.18 -11.52 -4.60
CA LYS A 128 29.06 -11.04 -3.51
C LYS A 128 28.29 -10.83 -2.21
N ALA A 129 27.12 -10.18 -2.27
CA ALA A 129 26.27 -9.95 -1.11
C ALA A 129 25.80 -11.27 -0.46
N VAL A 130 25.35 -12.23 -1.27
CA VAL A 130 24.95 -13.57 -0.78
C VAL A 130 26.13 -14.34 -0.19
N ALA A 131 27.28 -14.33 -0.86
CA ALA A 131 28.49 -14.99 -0.37
C ALA A 131 28.95 -14.39 0.97
N MET A 132 28.95 -13.06 1.07
CA MET A 132 29.25 -12.34 2.31
C MET A 132 28.28 -12.70 3.43
N GLN A 133 26.97 -12.77 3.16
CA GLN A 133 25.98 -13.15 4.16
C GLN A 133 26.19 -14.59 4.66
N LYS A 134 26.48 -15.53 3.75
CA LYS A 134 26.81 -16.92 4.12
C LYS A 134 28.09 -17.01 4.95
N GLN A 135 29.14 -16.30 4.56
CA GLN A 135 30.41 -16.24 5.32
C GLN A 135 30.22 -15.61 6.70
N ALA A 136 29.42 -14.55 6.81
CA ALA A 136 29.10 -13.92 8.09
C ALA A 136 28.35 -14.88 9.04
N ALA A 137 27.37 -15.63 8.52
CA ALA A 137 26.64 -16.62 9.30
C ALA A 137 27.56 -17.76 9.77
N ALA A 138 28.40 -18.30 8.88
CA ALA A 138 29.36 -19.34 9.21
C ALA A 138 30.39 -18.87 10.25
N LEU A 139 30.93 -17.65 10.10
CA LEU A 139 31.87 -17.06 11.03
C LEU A 139 31.27 -16.89 12.43
N LYS A 140 30.00 -16.45 12.50
CA LYS A 140 29.27 -16.32 13.78
C LYS A 140 29.10 -17.69 14.47
N GLN A 141 28.77 -18.74 13.72
CA GLN A 141 28.68 -20.10 14.27
C GLN A 141 30.04 -20.62 14.74
N GLN A 142 31.10 -20.45 13.96
CA GLN A 142 32.45 -20.86 14.35
C GLN A 142 32.95 -20.11 15.59
N GLN A 143 32.63 -18.82 15.70
CA GLN A 143 32.95 -18.02 16.89
C GLN A 143 32.23 -18.55 18.13
N GLN A 144 30.94 -18.86 18.04
CA GLN A 144 30.17 -19.44 19.15
C GLN A 144 30.72 -20.81 19.58
N GLN A 145 31.05 -21.69 18.62
CA GLN A 145 31.65 -22.98 18.92
C GLN A 145 33.04 -22.84 19.56
N LEU A 146 33.86 -21.90 19.11
CA LEU A 146 35.17 -21.66 19.69
C LEU A 146 35.06 -21.16 21.13
N VAL A 147 34.16 -20.22 21.41
CA VAL A 147 33.91 -19.72 22.78
C VAL A 147 33.47 -20.86 23.71
N ALA A 148 32.57 -21.72 23.26
CA ALA A 148 32.12 -22.88 24.04
C ALA A 148 33.28 -23.86 24.35
N LYS A 149 34.14 -24.14 23.37
CA LYS A 149 35.30 -25.04 23.55
C LYS A 149 36.35 -24.45 24.49
N ILE A 150 36.64 -23.15 24.37
CA ILE A 150 37.53 -22.44 25.31
C ILE A 150 37.00 -22.54 26.74
N ALA A 151 35.69 -22.36 26.95
CA ALA A 151 35.09 -22.47 28.27
C ALA A 151 35.21 -23.91 28.84
N ALA A 152 34.97 -24.93 28.00
CA ALA A 152 35.10 -26.32 28.40
C ALA A 152 36.54 -26.69 28.79
N ASP A 153 37.53 -26.29 27.99
CA ASP A 153 38.93 -26.64 28.24
C ASP A 153 39.53 -25.86 29.41
N LYS A 154 39.08 -24.62 29.67
CA LYS A 154 39.39 -23.92 30.93
C LYS A 154 38.89 -24.68 32.14
N LYS A 155 37.69 -25.28 32.07
CA LYS A 155 37.13 -26.08 33.17
C LYS A 155 37.92 -27.37 33.38
N LYS A 156 38.33 -28.06 32.30
CA LYS A 156 39.20 -29.25 32.38
C LYS A 156 40.56 -28.93 32.98
N LEU A 157 41.18 -27.84 32.55
CA LEU A 157 42.47 -27.40 33.09
C LEU A 157 42.38 -27.09 34.58
N ALA A 158 41.30 -26.43 35.02
CA ALA A 158 41.05 -26.18 36.45
C ALA A 158 40.81 -27.47 37.26
N ALA A 159 40.40 -28.56 36.61
CA ALA A 159 40.25 -29.89 37.21
C ALA A 159 41.54 -30.74 37.18
N GLY A 160 42.68 -30.16 36.74
CA GLY A 160 43.99 -30.82 36.73
C GLY A 160 44.34 -31.57 35.43
N ASP A 161 43.49 -31.51 34.40
CA ASP A 161 43.78 -32.13 33.10
C ASP A 161 44.73 -31.25 32.28
N THR A 162 46.02 -31.60 32.32
CA THR A 162 47.09 -30.87 31.64
C THR A 162 47.05 -31.00 30.11
N SER A 163 46.30 -31.97 29.56
CA SER A 163 46.10 -32.10 28.12
C SER A 163 45.31 -30.92 27.53
N ALA A 164 44.45 -30.29 28.35
CA ALA A 164 43.67 -29.11 27.97
C ALA A 164 44.54 -27.88 27.63
N ALA A 165 45.79 -27.82 28.09
CA ALA A 165 46.71 -26.72 27.76
C ALA A 165 47.08 -26.70 26.26
N ALA A 166 47.26 -27.88 25.65
CA ALA A 166 47.52 -28.00 24.20
C ALA A 166 46.28 -27.59 23.39
N ASP A 167 45.09 -27.97 23.84
CA ASP A 167 43.82 -27.60 23.20
C ASP A 167 43.57 -26.09 23.25
N LEU A 168 43.85 -25.43 24.37
CA LEU A 168 43.76 -23.97 24.50
C LEU A 168 44.70 -23.25 23.53
N LYS A 169 45.93 -23.75 23.33
CA LYS A 169 46.88 -23.20 22.34
C LYS A 169 46.36 -23.36 20.92
N ALA A 170 45.81 -24.54 20.57
CA ALA A 170 45.19 -24.78 19.27
C ALA A 170 43.96 -23.88 19.02
N GLN A 171 43.18 -23.59 20.07
CA GLN A 171 42.04 -22.68 20.00
C GLN A 171 42.45 -21.21 19.82
N ALA A 172 43.55 -20.78 20.45
CA ALA A 172 44.10 -19.45 20.23
C ALA A 172 44.48 -19.23 18.75
N ALA A 173 45.10 -20.23 18.10
CA ALA A 173 45.41 -20.19 16.67
C ALA A 173 44.14 -20.11 15.81
N LYS A 174 43.10 -20.91 16.12
CA LYS A 174 41.78 -20.81 15.47
C LYS A 174 41.14 -19.43 15.66
N GLY A 175 41.28 -18.84 16.85
CA GLY A 175 40.82 -17.48 17.14
C GLY A 175 41.52 -16.41 16.28
N ALA A 176 42.83 -16.53 16.09
CA ALA A 176 43.57 -15.64 15.19
C ALA A 176 43.12 -15.78 13.72
N GLN A 177 42.86 -17.02 13.26
CA GLN A 177 42.32 -17.28 11.93
C GLN A 177 40.92 -16.69 11.74
N LEU A 178 40.02 -16.85 12.73
CA LEU A 178 38.69 -16.24 12.70
C LEU A 178 38.77 -14.71 12.65
N LYS A 179 39.71 -14.10 13.37
CA LYS A 179 39.94 -12.64 13.31
C LYS A 179 40.39 -12.20 11.91
N ALA A 180 41.26 -12.97 11.25
CA ALA A 180 41.69 -12.70 9.88
C ALA A 180 40.54 -12.84 8.87
N GLN A 181 39.69 -13.88 9.03
CA GLN A 181 38.47 -14.04 8.23
C GLN A 181 37.49 -12.89 8.45
N GLY A 182 37.36 -12.42 9.70
CA GLY A 182 36.57 -11.23 10.04
C GLY A 182 37.05 -9.96 9.31
N LYS A 183 38.37 -9.73 9.21
CA LYS A 183 38.92 -8.61 8.42
C LYS A 183 38.59 -8.73 6.93
N LYS A 184 38.71 -9.93 6.34
CA LYS A 184 38.32 -10.17 4.93
C LYS A 184 36.82 -9.91 4.72
N LEU A 185 35.99 -10.32 5.67
CA LEU A 185 34.55 -10.09 5.64
C LEU A 185 34.20 -8.59 5.71
N GLN A 186 34.92 -7.81 6.53
CA GLN A 186 34.76 -6.35 6.59
C GLN A 186 35.07 -5.69 5.24
N ALA A 187 36.16 -6.07 4.58
CA ALA A 187 36.51 -5.55 3.25
C ALA A 187 35.45 -5.93 2.19
N ALA A 188 34.95 -7.16 2.21
CA ALA A 188 33.83 -7.58 1.37
C ALA A 188 32.56 -6.74 1.67
N GLY A 189 32.31 -6.44 2.96
CA GLY A 189 31.25 -5.56 3.43
C GLY A 189 31.31 -4.17 2.80
N ALA A 190 32.48 -3.54 2.78
CA ALA A 190 32.68 -2.23 2.16
C ALA A 190 32.36 -2.25 0.65
N SER A 191 32.79 -3.30 -0.07
CA SER A 191 32.48 -3.44 -1.50
C SER A 191 30.98 -3.60 -1.74
N VAL A 192 30.28 -4.40 -0.93
CA VAL A 192 28.82 -4.60 -1.04
C VAL A 192 28.08 -3.31 -0.69
N GLN A 193 28.50 -2.58 0.34
CA GLN A 193 27.93 -1.27 0.69
C GLN A 193 28.10 -0.25 -0.44
N ALA A 194 29.28 -0.18 -1.06
CA ALA A 194 29.51 0.69 -2.22
C ALA A 194 28.59 0.31 -3.40
N ALA A 195 28.40 -0.99 -3.65
CA ALA A 195 27.46 -1.46 -4.67
C ALA A 195 26.01 -1.09 -4.34
N MET A 196 25.59 -1.22 -3.09
CA MET A 196 24.27 -0.79 -2.61
C MET A 196 24.07 0.72 -2.76
N LYS A 197 25.08 1.54 -2.45
CA LYS A 197 25.02 2.99 -2.65
C LYS A 197 24.83 3.34 -4.13
N ARG A 198 25.62 2.73 -5.02
CA ARG A 198 25.47 2.89 -6.47
C ARG A 198 24.09 2.45 -6.95
N ALA A 199 23.61 1.29 -6.49
CA ALA A 199 22.29 0.78 -6.84
C ALA A 199 21.18 1.73 -6.38
N LYS A 200 21.28 2.26 -5.15
CA LYS A 200 20.34 3.23 -4.60
C LYS A 200 20.29 4.51 -5.43
N SER A 201 21.45 5.02 -5.86
CA SER A 201 21.53 6.19 -6.74
C SER A 201 20.89 5.94 -8.10
N LYS A 202 21.01 4.73 -8.66
CA LYS A 202 20.41 4.38 -9.97
C LYS A 202 18.89 4.32 -9.97
N VAL A 203 18.27 4.14 -8.80
CA VAL A 203 16.81 3.99 -8.65
C VAL A 203 16.22 5.06 -7.74
N SER A 204 16.93 6.18 -7.53
CA SER A 204 16.51 7.23 -6.62
C SER A 204 15.13 7.80 -6.93
N ASP A 205 14.77 7.86 -8.22
CA ASP A 205 13.49 8.28 -8.76
C ASP A 205 12.33 7.30 -8.47
N GLN A 206 12.66 6.06 -8.12
CA GLN A 206 11.71 5.00 -7.79
C GLN A 206 11.58 4.78 -6.29
N LEU A 207 12.38 5.44 -5.45
CA LEU A 207 12.33 5.26 -4.00
C LEU A 207 11.20 6.07 -3.37
N LEU A 208 10.54 5.49 -2.36
CA LEU A 208 9.68 6.25 -1.47
C LEU A 208 10.52 7.30 -0.70
N PRO A 209 10.02 8.54 -0.55
CA PRO A 209 10.75 9.60 0.12
C PRO A 209 11.01 9.24 1.60
N ALA A 210 12.06 9.80 2.20
CA ALA A 210 12.40 9.52 3.59
C ALA A 210 11.23 9.85 4.55
N ASN A 211 10.54 10.95 4.28
CA ASN A 211 9.38 11.41 5.05
C ASN A 211 8.10 11.26 4.23
N GLY A 212 7.05 10.76 4.87
CA GLY A 212 5.72 10.70 4.30
C GLY A 212 5.07 12.09 4.28
N LYS A 213 4.05 12.27 3.44
CA LYS A 213 3.18 13.45 3.45
C LYS A 213 1.78 13.06 3.93
N PRO A 214 1.23 13.66 5.00
CA PRO A 214 -0.12 13.40 5.47
C PRO A 214 -1.17 13.62 4.38
N GLY A 215 -2.22 12.81 4.36
CA GLY A 215 -3.25 12.84 3.32
C GLY A 215 -2.83 12.08 2.05
N VAL A 216 -3.50 12.40 0.95
CA VAL A 216 -3.37 11.69 -0.33
C VAL A 216 -2.32 12.35 -1.21
N HIS A 217 -1.19 11.67 -1.43
CA HIS A 217 -0.09 12.20 -2.24
C HIS A 217 0.56 11.15 -3.14
N ASN A 218 0.97 11.57 -4.33
CA ASN A 218 1.91 10.80 -5.14
C ASN A 218 3.28 10.88 -4.48
N LEU A 219 3.83 9.72 -4.09
CA LEU A 219 5.15 9.63 -3.48
C LEU A 219 6.23 9.21 -4.48
N VAL A 220 5.84 8.46 -5.51
CA VAL A 220 6.70 8.10 -6.65
C VAL A 220 5.90 8.36 -7.91
N THR A 221 6.51 9.03 -8.88
CA THR A 221 5.93 9.22 -10.22
C THR A 221 7.03 8.99 -11.24
N THR A 222 6.87 7.95 -12.05
CA THR A 222 7.72 7.64 -13.20
C THR A 222 6.85 7.48 -14.44
N LYS A 223 7.45 7.37 -15.61
CA LYS A 223 6.73 7.09 -16.86
C LYS A 223 5.99 5.74 -16.86
N ASP A 224 6.43 4.78 -16.03
CA ASP A 224 5.92 3.41 -16.03
C ASP A 224 4.93 3.15 -14.88
N VAL A 225 5.03 3.93 -13.79
CA VAL A 225 4.25 3.71 -12.57
C VAL A 225 4.17 4.97 -11.71
N THR A 226 3.02 5.18 -11.07
CA THR A 226 2.85 6.11 -9.95
C THR A 226 2.44 5.35 -8.69
N ILE A 227 3.07 5.67 -7.56
CA ILE A 227 2.65 5.19 -6.23
C ILE A 227 2.06 6.37 -5.48
N ARG A 228 0.77 6.27 -5.18
CA ARG A 228 0.03 7.23 -4.37
C ARG A 228 -0.32 6.61 -3.04
N THR A 229 -0.16 7.33 -1.95
CA THR A 229 -0.53 6.85 -0.62
C THR A 229 -1.52 7.80 0.02
N ASN A 230 -2.35 7.28 0.91
CA ASN A 230 -3.02 8.07 1.93
C ASN A 230 -2.35 7.80 3.29
N LEU A 231 -1.78 8.85 3.89
CA LEU A 231 -1.13 8.76 5.21
C LEU A 231 -1.92 9.51 6.28
N ASP A 232 -2.20 8.83 7.38
CA ASP A 232 -2.80 9.42 8.57
C ASP A 232 -1.87 9.19 9.77
N HIS A 233 -1.26 10.24 10.31
CA HIS A 233 -0.30 10.14 11.43
C HIS A 233 0.77 9.04 11.24
N ASN A 234 1.46 9.04 10.09
CA ASN A 234 2.43 8.01 9.67
C ASN A 234 1.86 6.59 9.48
N GLN A 235 0.54 6.40 9.56
CA GLN A 235 -0.13 5.16 9.18
C GLN A 235 -0.50 5.20 7.71
N VAL A 236 -0.11 4.18 6.97
CA VAL A 236 -0.53 4.01 5.58
C VAL A 236 -1.93 3.38 5.60
N VAL A 237 -2.96 4.19 5.37
CA VAL A 237 -4.36 3.71 5.37
C VAL A 237 -4.82 3.24 3.99
N GLY A 238 -4.12 3.66 2.93
CA GLY A 238 -4.36 3.20 1.58
C GLY A 238 -3.16 3.45 0.66
N VAL A 239 -2.99 2.57 -0.33
CA VAL A 239 -2.02 2.75 -1.41
C VAL A 239 -2.74 2.56 -2.75
N ALA A 240 -2.39 3.36 -3.75
CA ALA A 240 -2.78 3.16 -5.12
C ALA A 240 -1.53 3.04 -6.00
N LEU A 241 -1.42 1.93 -6.70
CA LEU A 241 -0.45 1.72 -7.76
C LEU A 241 -1.14 2.04 -9.09
N MET A 242 -0.65 3.05 -9.80
CA MET A 242 -1.23 3.51 -11.05
C MET A 242 -0.27 3.19 -12.20
N VAL A 243 -0.78 2.61 -13.27
CA VAL A 243 0.02 2.12 -14.41
C VAL A 243 -0.65 2.55 -15.70
N PRO A 244 0.07 3.19 -16.64
CA PRO A 244 -0.49 3.49 -17.95
C PRO A 244 -0.90 2.20 -18.67
N VAL A 245 -2.10 2.17 -19.27
CA VAL A 245 -2.57 1.01 -20.05
C VAL A 245 -1.64 0.73 -21.24
N SER A 246 -1.01 1.78 -21.80
CA SER A 246 0.02 1.65 -22.83
C SER A 246 1.25 0.87 -22.36
N ALA A 247 1.64 1.02 -21.08
CA ALA A 247 2.77 0.31 -20.49
C ALA A 247 2.54 -1.21 -20.41
N MET A 248 1.29 -1.64 -20.30
CA MET A 248 0.93 -3.06 -20.26
C MET A 248 1.09 -3.75 -21.62
N LYS A 249 1.08 -3.01 -22.73
CA LYS A 249 1.30 -3.55 -24.09
C LYS A 249 2.78 -3.83 -24.38
N ASN A 250 3.69 -3.23 -23.60
CA ASN A 250 5.14 -3.40 -23.76
C ASN A 250 5.67 -4.41 -22.73
N LYS A 251 6.35 -5.48 -23.18
CA LYS A 251 6.83 -6.57 -22.30
C LYS A 251 7.79 -6.07 -21.20
N GLN A 252 8.67 -5.12 -21.51
CA GLN A 252 9.64 -4.58 -20.56
C GLN A 252 8.94 -3.71 -19.50
N GLN A 253 8.01 -2.86 -19.92
CA GLN A 253 7.25 -2.01 -19.00
C GLN A 253 6.27 -2.82 -18.14
N ALA A 254 5.62 -3.84 -18.72
CA ALA A 254 4.81 -4.80 -17.97
C ALA A 254 5.64 -5.54 -16.90
N LYS A 255 6.90 -5.90 -17.21
CA LYS A 255 7.82 -6.50 -16.22
C LYS A 255 8.16 -5.53 -15.09
N LYS A 256 8.35 -4.24 -15.39
CA LYS A 256 8.56 -3.20 -14.37
C LYS A 256 7.33 -3.07 -13.47
N PHE A 257 6.14 -3.04 -14.07
CA PHE A 257 4.90 -3.06 -13.31
C PHE A 257 4.81 -4.27 -12.36
N ILE A 258 4.99 -5.49 -12.86
CA ILE A 258 4.94 -6.73 -12.04
C ILE A 258 5.94 -6.65 -10.89
N THR A 259 7.13 -6.11 -11.17
CA THR A 259 8.18 -5.90 -10.17
C THR A 259 7.74 -4.90 -9.10
N SER A 260 7.32 -3.69 -9.50
CA SER A 260 6.86 -2.64 -8.59
C SER A 260 5.66 -3.10 -7.76
N PHE A 261 4.70 -3.78 -8.38
CA PHE A 261 3.57 -4.39 -7.69
C PHE A 261 4.04 -5.39 -6.64
N SER A 262 4.91 -6.33 -7.03
CA SER A 262 5.33 -7.40 -6.13
C SER A 262 6.09 -6.86 -4.92
N VAL A 263 7.04 -5.95 -5.16
CA VAL A 263 7.80 -5.30 -4.11
C VAL A 263 6.88 -4.50 -3.18
N LEU A 264 5.93 -3.75 -3.72
CA LEU A 264 4.98 -2.96 -2.93
C LEU A 264 4.05 -3.85 -2.09
N ALA A 265 3.49 -4.90 -2.69
CA ALA A 265 2.61 -5.85 -2.02
C ALA A 265 3.33 -6.59 -0.89
N ASP A 266 4.52 -7.15 -1.15
CA ASP A 266 5.30 -7.85 -0.13
C ASP A 266 5.78 -6.88 0.98
N SER A 267 6.15 -5.65 0.62
CA SER A 267 6.55 -4.62 1.59
C SER A 267 5.41 -4.20 2.50
N ALA A 268 4.18 -4.17 1.99
CA ALA A 268 2.97 -3.94 2.77
C ALA A 268 2.59 -5.14 3.66
N GLY A 269 3.15 -6.33 3.40
CA GLY A 269 2.90 -7.56 4.17
C GLY A 269 1.95 -8.54 3.48
N ALA A 270 1.58 -8.30 2.23
CA ALA A 270 0.83 -9.26 1.42
C ALA A 270 1.75 -10.34 0.84
N ASN A 271 1.17 -11.31 0.13
CA ASN A 271 1.89 -12.27 -0.69
C ASN A 271 1.66 -11.93 -2.17
N ALA A 272 2.62 -11.24 -2.78
CA ALA A 272 2.53 -10.77 -4.15
C ALA A 272 2.28 -11.92 -5.15
N LYS A 273 2.95 -13.06 -4.96
CA LYS A 273 2.83 -14.23 -5.83
C LYS A 273 1.41 -14.79 -5.80
N LYS A 274 0.80 -14.88 -4.61
CA LYS A 274 -0.60 -15.29 -4.45
C LYS A 274 -1.52 -14.33 -5.18
N ILE A 275 -1.39 -13.03 -4.93
CA ILE A 275 -2.27 -12.02 -5.53
C ILE A 275 -2.13 -11.99 -7.06
N MET A 276 -0.90 -12.11 -7.60
CA MET A 276 -0.70 -12.21 -9.05
C MET A 276 -1.37 -13.45 -9.65
N LYS A 277 -1.30 -14.60 -8.98
CA LYS A 277 -2.02 -15.82 -9.41
C LYS A 277 -3.52 -15.60 -9.40
N ASP A 278 -4.05 -14.93 -8.39
CA ASP A 278 -5.48 -14.63 -8.26
C ASP A 278 -5.94 -13.63 -9.34
N PHE A 279 -5.15 -12.60 -9.66
CA PHE A 279 -5.43 -11.71 -10.79
C PHE A 279 -5.47 -12.46 -12.12
N GLN A 280 -4.51 -13.36 -12.38
CA GLN A 280 -4.48 -14.16 -13.61
C GLN A 280 -5.71 -15.04 -13.73
N LYS A 281 -6.16 -15.68 -12.64
CA LYS A 281 -7.39 -16.47 -12.63
C LYS A 281 -8.60 -15.60 -12.95
N GLN A 282 -8.68 -14.43 -12.32
CA GLN A 282 -9.80 -13.52 -12.50
C GLN A 282 -9.90 -13.01 -13.95
N ALA A 283 -8.77 -12.61 -14.55
CA ALA A 283 -8.71 -12.18 -15.94
C ALA A 283 -9.09 -13.29 -16.95
N LYS A 284 -8.82 -14.56 -16.63
CA LYS A 284 -9.24 -15.71 -17.45
C LYS A 284 -10.71 -16.08 -17.27
N SER A 285 -11.29 -15.78 -16.10
CA SER A 285 -12.68 -16.13 -15.76
C SER A 285 -13.71 -15.06 -16.15
N SER A 286 -13.27 -13.83 -16.42
CA SER A 286 -14.16 -12.72 -16.78
C SER A 286 -14.64 -12.86 -18.22
N LYS A 287 -15.94 -13.10 -18.43
CA LYS A 287 -16.63 -12.68 -19.65
C LYS A 287 -16.40 -11.17 -19.80
N THR A 288 -15.99 -10.73 -20.98
CA THR A 288 -15.33 -9.44 -21.31
C THR A 288 -16.11 -8.15 -20.99
N SER A 289 -17.27 -8.21 -20.32
CA SER A 289 -18.18 -7.07 -20.11
C SER A 289 -18.35 -6.60 -18.66
N GLN A 290 -17.78 -7.28 -17.65
CA GLN A 290 -17.94 -6.85 -16.25
C GLN A 290 -16.88 -5.82 -15.82
N THR A 291 -17.35 -4.66 -15.37
CA THR A 291 -16.53 -3.54 -14.88
C THR A 291 -16.13 -3.68 -13.41
N THR A 292 -16.73 -4.61 -12.68
CA THR A 292 -16.51 -4.85 -11.24
C THR A 292 -15.67 -6.10 -11.02
N ASN A 293 -14.41 -5.89 -10.63
CA ASN A 293 -13.52 -6.97 -10.21
C ASN A 293 -13.81 -7.37 -8.76
N LYS A 294 -13.89 -8.69 -8.51
CA LYS A 294 -13.84 -9.24 -7.14
C LYS A 294 -12.61 -8.69 -6.43
N THR A 295 -12.81 -8.27 -5.17
CA THR A 295 -11.72 -7.84 -4.30
C THR A 295 -10.83 -9.04 -3.97
N LEU A 296 -9.53 -8.96 -4.29
CA LEU A 296 -8.56 -9.99 -3.93
C LEU A 296 -8.01 -9.73 -2.53
N ARG A 297 -7.60 -10.79 -1.81
CA ARG A 297 -7.11 -10.66 -0.43
C ARG A 297 -5.86 -11.50 -0.15
N SER A 298 -4.97 -10.94 0.66
CA SER A 298 -3.81 -11.63 1.24
C SER A 298 -3.42 -10.98 2.57
N ASN A 299 -3.32 -11.77 3.64
CA ASN A 299 -2.87 -11.31 4.96
C ASN A 299 -3.62 -10.06 5.49
N GLY A 300 -4.95 -10.01 5.30
CA GLY A 300 -5.78 -8.85 5.68
C GLY A 300 -5.71 -7.65 4.75
N ILE A 301 -4.86 -7.69 3.70
CA ILE A 301 -4.77 -6.64 2.69
C ILE A 301 -5.69 -7.00 1.53
N SER A 302 -6.59 -6.09 1.22
CA SER A 302 -7.51 -6.11 0.08
C SER A 302 -6.90 -5.39 -1.12
N PHE A 303 -7.07 -5.97 -2.29
CA PHE A 303 -6.63 -5.45 -3.57
C PHE A 303 -7.84 -5.27 -4.49
N GLN A 304 -8.06 -4.05 -4.94
CA GLN A 304 -9.14 -3.70 -5.85
C GLN A 304 -8.57 -3.09 -7.12
N ILE A 305 -9.14 -3.45 -8.26
CA ILE A 305 -8.72 -2.92 -9.54
C ILE A 305 -9.78 -1.93 -10.04
N GLY A 306 -9.33 -0.73 -10.37
CA GLY A 306 -10.08 0.22 -11.19
C GLY A 306 -9.43 0.35 -12.57
N TYR A 307 -10.24 0.50 -13.60
CA TYR A 307 -9.76 0.80 -14.96
C TYR A 307 -10.28 2.16 -15.40
N SER A 308 -9.42 2.95 -16.02
CA SER A 308 -9.82 4.05 -16.91
C SER A 308 -9.33 3.76 -18.33
N ALA A 309 -9.69 4.62 -19.28
CA ALA A 309 -9.23 4.50 -20.67
C ALA A 309 -7.70 4.51 -20.79
N THR A 310 -7.00 5.16 -19.86
CA THR A 310 -5.54 5.37 -19.94
C THR A 310 -4.76 4.76 -18.80
N THR A 311 -5.40 4.45 -17.67
CA THR A 311 -4.70 4.08 -16.44
C THR A 311 -5.38 2.90 -15.74
N LEU A 312 -4.57 1.91 -15.39
CA LEU A 312 -4.91 0.85 -14.46
C LEU A 312 -4.61 1.32 -13.04
N TYR A 313 -5.58 1.19 -12.14
CA TYR A 313 -5.45 1.50 -10.72
C TYR A 313 -5.53 0.21 -9.93
N ILE A 314 -4.56 -0.01 -9.04
CA ILE A 314 -4.60 -1.09 -8.06
C ILE A 314 -4.57 -0.46 -6.68
N TYR A 315 -5.71 -0.53 -5.99
CA TYR A 315 -5.86 -0.04 -4.64
C TYR A 315 -5.54 -1.15 -3.64
N MET A 316 -4.72 -0.82 -2.64
CA MET A 316 -4.39 -1.66 -1.50
C MET A 316 -4.95 -1.01 -0.25
N THR A 317 -5.80 -1.72 0.48
CA THR A 317 -6.39 -1.31 1.76
C THR A 317 -6.38 -2.46 2.75
N LYS A 318 -6.55 -2.18 4.03
CA LYS A 318 -6.72 -3.24 5.05
C LYS A 318 -8.18 -3.31 5.49
N LYS A 319 -8.73 -4.50 5.56
CA LYS A 319 -10.11 -4.76 6.02
C LYS A 319 -10.10 -5.87 7.07
#